data_AF-A0A1N7FAG0-F1
#
_entry.id   AF-A0A1N7FAG0-F1
#
_cell.length_a   1.000
_cell.length_b   1.000
_cell.length_c   1.000
_cell.angle_alpha   90.00
_cell.angle_beta   90.00
_cell.angle_gamma   90.00
#
_symmetry.space_group_name_H-M   'P 1'
#
loop_
_entity.id
_entity.type
_entity.pdbx_description
1 polymer ?
#
loop_
_entity_poly.entity_id
_entity_poly.type
_entity_poly.pdbx_seq_one_letter_code
_entity_poly.pdbx_strand_id
1 'polypeptide(L)' 'MATIAYETPDGTAEDAVDAEHITDSGKVQGVRLRFEDEGFVHVPYTRLYWIRMSEDEGSVDYSSG' A
#
# COMPACT_ATOMS: atom_id res chain seq x y z
N MET A 1 8.46 4.11 5.65
CA MET A 1 7.94 4.37 4.29
C MET A 1 7.45 3.07 3.67
N ALA A 2 6.44 3.10 2.81
CA ALA A 2 5.98 1.95 2.04
C ALA A 2 5.81 2.34 0.57
N THR A 3 6.07 1.40 -0.32
CA THR A 3 5.74 1.51 -1.74
C THR A 3 4.57 0.59 -2.02
N ILE A 4 3.59 1.08 -2.76
CA ILE A 4 2.39 0.33 -3.11
C ILE A 4 2.19 0.35 -4.61
N ALA A 5 1.88 -0.82 -5.17
CA ALA A 5 1.52 -0.97 -6.57
C ALA A 5 0.06 -1.42 -6.70
N TYR A 6 -0.71 -0.73 -7.53
CA TYR A 6 -2.13 -0.99 -7.73
C TYR A 6 -2.60 -0.64 -9.14
N GLU A 7 -3.73 -1.21 -9.54
CA GLU A 7 -4.35 -0.95 -10.84
C GLU A 7 -5.16 0.36 -10.84
N THR A 8 -4.90 1.19 -11.84
CA THR A 8 -5.64 2.39 -12.22
C THR A 8 -6.24 2.22 -13.62
N PRO A 9 -7.20 3.09 -14.03
CA PRO A 9 -7.73 3.06 -15.40
C PRO A 9 -6.66 3.18 -16.51
N ASP A 10 -5.54 3.81 -16.19
CA ASP A 10 -4.42 4.05 -17.09
C ASP A 10 -3.36 2.93 -17.05
N GLY A 11 -3.50 1.93 -16.17
CA GLY A 11 -2.60 0.78 -16.05
C GLY A 11 -2.22 0.47 -14.61
N THR A 12 -0.93 0.26 -14.35
CA THR A 12 -0.41 0.05 -12.98
C THR A 12 0.21 1.35 -12.48
N ALA A 13 -0.19 1.79 -11.31
CA ALA A 13 0.43 2.90 -10.59
C ALA A 13 1.28 2.38 -9.44
N GLU A 14 2.38 3.09 -9.17
CA GLU A 14 3.28 2.84 -8.05
C GLU A 14 3.46 4.14 -7.28
N ASP A 15 3.09 4.15 -6.01
CA ASP A 15 3.21 5.33 -5.15
C ASP A 15 4.02 5.02 -3.88
N ALA A 16 4.75 6.02 -3.41
CA ALA A 16 5.36 6.01 -2.08
C ALA A 16 4.38 6.66 -1.09
N VAL A 17 4.08 5.95 -0.01
CA VAL A 17 3.19 6.41 1.05
C VAL A 17 3.81 6.08 2.40
N ASP A 18 3.52 6.88 3.43
CA ASP A 18 3.87 6.51 4.78
C ASP A 18 3.14 5.24 5.21
N ALA A 19 3.82 4.36 5.95
CA ALA A 19 3.23 3.09 6.38
C ALA A 19 2.04 3.33 7.33
N GLU A 20 2.09 4.40 8.14
CA GLU A 20 0.97 4.83 9.00
C GLU A 20 -0.24 5.36 8.21
N HIS A 21 -0.04 5.73 6.95
CA HIS A 21 -1.09 6.21 6.07
C HIS A 21 -1.80 5.09 5.29
N ILE A 22 -1.37 3.84 5.46
CA ILE A 22 -2.04 2.66 4.92
C ILE A 22 -2.96 2.10 6.01
N THR A 23 -4.27 2.31 5.85
CA THR A 23 -5.28 1.80 6.79
C THR A 23 -6.28 0.90 6.09
N ASP A 24 -7.09 0.15 6.85
CA ASP A 24 -8.27 -0.49 6.27
C ASP A 24 -9.21 0.56 5.66
N SER A 25 -9.84 0.22 4.54
CA SER A 25 -10.69 1.16 3.84
C SER A 25 -11.99 1.49 4.58
N GLY A 26 -12.59 0.54 5.30
CA GLY A 26 -13.95 0.63 5.85
C GLY A 26 -15.08 0.89 4.85
N LYS A 27 -14.79 1.05 3.55
CA LYS A 27 -15.75 1.35 2.47
C LYS A 27 -15.73 0.31 1.36
N VAL A 28 -14.54 -0.20 1.03
CA VAL A 28 -14.35 -1.33 0.12
C VAL A 28 -13.57 -2.42 0.84
N GLN A 29 -13.61 -3.65 0.32
CA GLN A 29 -12.71 -4.71 0.76
C GLN A 29 -11.31 -4.42 0.22
N GLY A 30 -10.54 -3.63 0.97
CA GLY A 30 -9.27 -3.10 0.52
C GLY A 30 -8.65 -2.11 1.50
N VAL A 31 -7.62 -1.43 1.05
CA VAL A 31 -6.87 -0.45 1.83
C VAL A 31 -7.26 0.97 1.46
N ARG A 32 -7.13 1.89 2.41
CA ARG A 32 -7.14 3.33 2.16
C ARG A 32 -5.72 3.84 2.29
N LEU A 33 -5.29 4.57 1.27
CA LEU A 33 -4.01 5.23 1.20
C LEU A 33 -4.23 6.72 1.37
N ARG A 34 -3.46 7.35 2.26
CA ARG A 34 -3.43 8.80 2.39
C ARG A 34 -2.10 9.31 1.83
N PHE A 35 -2.19 10.22 0.86
CA PHE A 35 -1.04 10.88 0.27
C PHE A 35 -0.75 12.20 0.99
N GLU A 36 0.46 12.74 0.81
CA GLU A 36 0.91 13.97 1.47
C GLU A 36 0.07 15.20 1.08
N ASP A 37 -0.44 15.26 -0.15
CA ASP A 37 -1.35 16.31 -0.66
C ASP A 37 -2.81 16.21 -0.12
N GLU A 38 -3.00 15.64 1.07
CA GLU A 38 -4.31 15.42 1.75
C GLU A 38 -5.33 14.55 0.99
N GLY A 39 -5.01 14.08 -0.21
CA GLY A 39 -5.83 13.13 -0.97
C GLY A 39 -5.83 11.73 -0.35
N PHE A 40 -6.97 11.04 -0.45
CA PHE A 40 -7.06 9.62 -0.10
C PHE A 40 -7.63 8.80 -1.26
N VAL A 41 -7.08 7.60 -1.43
CA VAL A 41 -7.54 6.62 -2.41
C VAL A 41 -7.94 5.35 -1.68
N HIS A 42 -9.07 4.78 -2.11
CA HIS A 42 -9.52 3.47 -1.67
C HIS A 42 -9.16 2.44 -2.74
N VAL A 43 -8.25 1.52 -2.43
CA VAL A 43 -7.78 0.46 -3.33
C VAL A 43 -8.41 -0.87 -2.93
N PRO A 44 -9.32 -1.45 -3.72
CA PRO A 44 -9.80 -2.81 -3.50
C PRO A 44 -8.67 -3.83 -3.57
N TYR A 45 -8.72 -4.90 -2.76
CA TYR A 45 -7.69 -5.95 -2.79
C TYR A 45 -7.57 -6.64 -4.16
N THR A 46 -8.64 -6.65 -4.96
CA THR A 46 -8.63 -7.18 -6.33
C THR A 46 -7.76 -6.38 -7.30
N ARG A 47 -7.41 -5.14 -6.94
CA ARG A 47 -6.57 -4.22 -7.71
C ARG A 47 -5.23 -3.93 -7.04
N LEU A 48 -5.01 -4.48 -5.85
CA LEU A 48 -3.76 -4.32 -5.13
C LEU A 48 -2.80 -5.42 -5.57
N TYR A 49 -1.68 -5.04 -6.18
CA TYR A 49 -0.67 -6.00 -6.61
C TYR A 49 0.27 -6.35 -5.45
N TRP A 50 0.86 -5.34 -4.81
CA TRP A 50 1.75 -5.54 -3.67
C TRP A 50 1.91 -4.26 -2.85
N ILE A 51 2.27 -4.45 -1.58
CA ILE A 51 2.73 -3.40 -0.67
C ILE A 51 4.09 -3.84 -0.16
N ARG A 52 5.11 -3.03 -0.39
CA ARG A 52 6.47 -3.26 0.09
C ARG A 52 6.77 -2.21 1.14
N MET A 53 6.90 -2.64 2.39
CA MET A 53 7.40 -1.76 3.43
C MET A 53 8.91 -1.59 3.25
N SER A 54 9.37 -0.35 3.16
CA SER A 54 10.80 -0.04 3.21
C SER A 54 11.18 -0.02 4.69
N GLU A 55 11.87 -1.07 5.13
CA GLU A 55 12.46 -1.14 6.47
C GLU A 55 13.51 -0.05 6.62
N ASP A 56 13.22 0.95 7.46
CA ASP A 56 14.26 1.48 8.33
C ASP A 56 14.21 0.58 9.57
N GLU A 57 15.12 -0.41 9.59
CA GLU A 57 15.41 -1.38 10.67
C GLU A 57 14.28 -2.37 11.09
N GLY A 58 14.39 -3.63 10.63
CA GLY A 58 13.71 -4.75 11.29
C GLY A 58 13.66 -6.06 10.51
N SER A 59 14.81 -6.57 10.03
CA SER A 59 14.88 -7.79 9.22
C SER A 59 14.18 -8.96 9.92
N VAL A 60 13.01 -9.36 9.41
CA VAL A 60 12.34 -10.61 9.79
C VAL A 60 12.66 -11.67 8.76
N ASP A 61 13.67 -12.47 9.09
CA ASP A 61 14.11 -13.65 8.36
C ASP A 61 13.06 -14.76 8.53
N TYR A 62 12.23 -14.99 7.51
CA TYR A 62 11.41 -16.21 7.42
C TYR A 62 12.18 -17.28 6.65
N SER A 63 13.25 -17.79 7.24
CA SER A 63 13.82 -19.08 6.86
C SER A 63 12.86 -20.18 7.34
N SER A 64 11.91 -20.57 6.48
CA SER A 64 11.09 -21.77 6.68
C SER A 64 11.92 -23.00 6.26
N GLY A 65 12.17 -23.88 7.23
CA GLY A 65 13.01 -25.08 7.10
C GLY A 65 12.37 -26.28 6.41
#